data_AF-A0A7S1BXQ2-F1
#
_entry.id   AF-A0A7S1BXQ2-F1
#
_cell.length_a   1.000
_cell.length_b   1.000
_cell.length_c   1.000
_cell.angle_alpha   90.00
_cell.angle_beta   90.00
_cell.angle_gamma   90.00
#
_symmetry.space_group_name_H-M   'P 1'
#
loop_
_entity.id
_entity.type
_entity.pdbx_description
1 polymer ?
#
loop_
_entity_poly.entity_id
_entity_poly.type
_entity_poly.pdbx_seq_one_letter_code
_entity_poly.pdbx_strand_id
1 'polypeptide(L)'
;ARLCTCEFSRSDIEKDIIRINSGAGYQGGEKEPRQIPFIAAGFFFARAEFLVDVPFDPYMPWCFMGEEIALSTRAWTSGWDIYAPRKNLFAHQYRPGRMGLPKFWGSVNRLYGHVNGINNNNLQGQVIDRVKHLIGYAESTKEKIEERGLGFILKNQDIYGHGTERTLEQYLTWTGIDVKNKRCNNIQWCNQASVV
;
A
#
# COMPACT_ATOMS: atom_id res chain seq x y z
N ALA A 1 0.86 1.50 -17.05
CA ALA A 1 -0.21 2.40 -16.56
C ALA A 1 0.30 3.12 -15.32
N ARG A 2 -0.27 4.28 -14.97
CA ARG A 2 0.11 5.02 -13.74
C ARG A 2 -0.76 4.56 -12.57
N LEU A 3 -0.21 4.36 -11.38
CA LEU A 3 -0.99 4.07 -10.17
C LEU A 3 -1.59 5.38 -9.64
N CYS A 4 -2.81 5.72 -10.06
CA CYS A 4 -3.43 7.02 -9.79
C CYS A 4 -4.87 6.89 -9.25
N THR A 5 -5.25 5.70 -8.82
CA THR A 5 -6.57 5.42 -8.27
C THR A 5 -6.38 4.53 -7.04
N CYS A 6 -7.25 4.70 -6.06
CA CYS A 6 -7.42 3.70 -5.02
C CYS A 6 -8.88 3.58 -4.59
N GLU A 7 -9.18 2.53 -3.84
CA GLU A 7 -10.48 2.27 -3.24
C GLU A 7 -10.28 1.56 -1.90
N PHE A 8 -11.28 1.61 -1.02
CA PHE A 8 -11.28 0.79 0.20
C PHE A 8 -11.92 -0.56 -0.14
N SER A 9 -11.26 -1.64 0.24
CA SER A 9 -11.74 -2.99 -0.05
C SER A 9 -13.11 -3.24 0.58
N ARG A 10 -14.04 -3.80 -0.19
CA ARG A 10 -15.36 -4.23 0.30
C ARG A 10 -15.35 -5.66 0.83
N SER A 11 -14.19 -6.31 0.83
CA SER A 11 -14.07 -7.67 1.35
C SER A 11 -13.89 -7.62 2.87
N ASP A 12 -14.77 -8.30 3.61
CA ASP A 12 -14.69 -8.45 5.06
C ASP A 12 -13.33 -8.99 5.54
N ILE A 13 -12.65 -9.72 4.65
CA ILE A 13 -11.37 -10.39 4.88
C ILE A 13 -10.18 -9.43 4.71
N GLU A 14 -10.33 -8.44 3.83
CA GLU A 14 -9.37 -7.35 3.65
C GLU A 14 -9.65 -6.17 4.60
N LYS A 15 -10.74 -6.24 5.38
CA LYS A 15 -11.10 -5.28 6.43
C LYS A 15 -10.98 -3.83 5.98
N ASP A 16 -11.51 -3.46 4.83
CA ASP A 16 -11.41 -2.08 4.30
C ASP A 16 -9.98 -1.58 4.05
N ILE A 17 -9.01 -2.45 3.78
CA ILE A 17 -7.67 -2.01 3.37
C ILE A 17 -7.73 -1.23 2.05
N ILE A 18 -6.88 -0.23 1.89
CA ILE A 18 -6.77 0.52 0.63
C ILE A 18 -6.19 -0.40 -0.45
N ARG A 19 -6.90 -0.52 -1.57
CA ARG A 19 -6.44 -1.15 -2.81
C ARG A 19 -5.96 -0.06 -3.76
N ILE A 20 -4.72 -0.17 -4.21
CA ILE A 20 -4.15 0.72 -5.21
C ILE A 20 -4.42 0.14 -6.60
N ASN A 21 -4.80 1.01 -7.52
CA ASN A 21 -5.21 0.64 -8.86
C ASN A 21 -4.55 1.54 -9.90
N SER A 22 -4.54 1.05 -11.15
CA SER A 22 -4.12 1.84 -12.30
C SER A 22 -5.18 2.89 -12.65
N GLY A 23 -4.72 4.10 -12.99
CA GLY A 23 -5.53 5.14 -13.61
C GLY A 23 -5.54 5.04 -15.14
N ALA A 24 -6.43 5.80 -15.76
CA ALA A 24 -6.62 5.83 -17.21
C ALA A 24 -5.75 6.89 -17.93
N GLY A 25 -5.01 7.73 -17.21
CA GLY A 25 -4.33 8.88 -17.79
C GLY A 25 -3.03 8.59 -18.57
N TYR A 26 -2.52 7.37 -18.60
CA TYR A 26 -1.23 7.06 -19.22
C TYR A 26 -1.33 6.89 -20.75
N GLN A 27 -0.59 7.69 -21.52
CA GLN A 27 -0.73 7.74 -22.99
C GLN A 27 0.35 6.99 -23.79
N GLY A 28 1.31 6.32 -23.14
CA GLY A 28 2.29 5.51 -23.90
C GLY A 28 3.55 6.23 -24.36
N GLY A 29 3.82 7.45 -23.88
CA GLY A 29 4.97 8.25 -24.35
C GLY A 29 5.03 9.63 -23.71
N GLU A 30 4.87 9.71 -22.39
CA GLU A 30 4.89 10.99 -21.67
C GLU A 30 6.20 11.77 -21.94
N LYS A 31 6.14 13.10 -21.93
CA LYS A 31 7.34 13.94 -22.17
C LYS A 31 8.39 13.77 -21.09
N GLU A 32 7.98 13.58 -19.86
CA GLU A 32 8.83 13.43 -18.67
C GLU A 32 8.22 12.39 -17.71
N PRO A 33 9.00 11.83 -16.76
CA PRO A 33 8.46 10.98 -15.71
C PRO A 33 7.36 11.73 -14.96
N ARG A 34 6.24 11.05 -14.68
CA ARG A 34 5.09 11.70 -14.04
C ARG A 34 5.06 11.32 -12.58
N GLN A 35 4.93 12.30 -11.70
CA GLN A 35 4.76 12.03 -10.28
C GLN A 35 3.48 11.21 -10.07
N ILE A 36 3.55 10.22 -9.20
CA ILE A 36 2.43 9.36 -8.80
C ILE A 36 2.46 9.21 -7.27
N PRO A 37 1.34 8.85 -6.63
CA PRO A 37 1.27 8.75 -5.17
C PRO A 37 1.67 7.38 -4.61
N PHE A 38 1.79 6.36 -5.47
CA PHE A 38 1.93 4.98 -5.03
C PHE A 38 3.10 4.25 -5.69
N ILE A 39 3.79 3.43 -4.90
CA ILE A 39 4.82 2.49 -5.34
C ILE A 39 4.17 1.14 -5.61
N ALA A 40 4.40 0.57 -6.79
CA ALA A 40 4.11 -0.83 -7.07
C ALA A 40 5.18 -1.69 -6.37
N ALA A 41 4.88 -2.26 -5.21
CA ALA A 41 5.89 -2.90 -4.35
C ALA A 41 6.61 -4.09 -5.00
N GLY A 42 6.03 -4.68 -6.06
CA GLY A 42 6.65 -5.76 -6.82
C GLY A 42 7.78 -5.33 -7.77
N PHE A 43 7.87 -4.05 -8.15
CA PHE A 43 8.90 -3.56 -9.07
C PHE A 43 9.01 -2.02 -9.06
N PHE A 44 10.15 -1.51 -8.58
CA PHE A 44 10.53 -0.11 -8.68
C PHE A 44 12.06 0.04 -8.67
N PHE A 45 12.56 1.22 -9.02
CA PHE A 45 13.98 1.56 -8.91
C PHE A 45 14.13 2.76 -7.98
N ALA A 46 15.13 2.69 -7.12
CA ALA A 46 15.55 3.78 -6.25
C ALA A 46 17.07 3.69 -6.04
N ARG A 47 17.66 4.74 -5.49
CA ARG A 47 19.04 4.64 -5.02
C ARG A 47 19.12 3.72 -3.79
N ALA A 48 20.29 3.16 -3.52
CA ALA A 48 20.46 2.18 -2.44
C ALA A 48 20.11 2.73 -1.05
N GLU A 49 20.26 4.05 -0.85
CA GLU A 49 19.88 4.77 0.37
C GLU A 49 18.41 4.57 0.74
N PHE A 50 17.53 4.28 -0.24
CA PHE A 50 16.14 3.95 0.01
C PHE A 50 15.96 2.79 1.02
N LEU A 51 16.88 1.82 1.02
CA LEU A 51 16.82 0.68 1.97
C LEU A 51 17.18 1.08 3.39
N VAL A 52 17.90 2.19 3.57
CA VAL A 52 18.25 2.76 4.87
C VAL A 52 17.10 3.65 5.37
N ASP A 53 16.56 4.49 4.48
CA ASP A 53 15.50 5.44 4.82
C ASP A 53 14.15 4.73 5.03
N VAL A 54 13.86 3.72 4.20
CA VAL A 54 12.57 3.03 4.14
C VAL A 54 12.78 1.51 4.13
N PRO A 55 13.37 0.93 5.20
CA PRO A 55 13.62 -0.51 5.26
C PRO A 55 12.31 -1.28 5.23
N PHE A 56 12.31 -2.46 4.61
CA PHE A 56 11.14 -3.35 4.63
C PHE A 56 10.79 -3.73 6.07
N ASP A 57 9.50 -3.67 6.39
CA ASP A 57 9.02 -3.82 7.76
C ASP A 57 8.91 -5.31 8.15
N PRO A 58 9.73 -5.80 9.09
CA PRO A 58 9.72 -7.20 9.49
C PRO A 58 8.50 -7.56 10.36
N TYR A 59 7.74 -6.57 10.86
CA TYR A 59 6.53 -6.77 11.65
C TYR A 59 5.27 -6.88 10.78
N MET A 60 5.42 -6.98 9.46
CA MET A 60 4.33 -7.25 8.52
C MET A 60 4.38 -8.64 7.84
N PRO A 61 4.56 -9.75 8.59
CA PRO A 61 4.60 -11.07 7.97
C PRO A 61 3.24 -11.39 7.35
N TRP A 62 3.28 -12.10 6.22
CA TRP A 62 2.08 -12.55 5.49
C TRP A 62 1.25 -11.42 4.88
N CYS A 63 1.63 -10.14 5.02
CA CYS A 63 0.92 -9.03 4.40
C CYS A 63 1.12 -9.04 2.87
N PHE A 64 0.03 -9.17 2.12
CA PHE A 64 0.01 -9.03 0.65
C PHE A 64 -0.93 -7.92 0.17
N MET A 65 -1.85 -7.48 1.03
CA MET A 65 -2.73 -6.36 0.72
C MET A 65 -2.46 -5.28 1.76
N GLY A 66 -2.00 -4.11 1.30
CA GLY A 66 -1.73 -2.94 2.13
C GLY A 66 -0.23 -2.59 2.27
N GLU A 67 0.66 -3.50 1.88
CA GLU A 67 2.09 -3.27 1.80
C GLU A 67 2.46 -2.16 0.81
N GLU A 68 1.73 -2.04 -0.30
CA GLU A 68 1.96 -0.98 -1.30
C GLU A 68 1.65 0.42 -0.71
N ILE A 69 0.51 0.58 -0.02
CA ILE A 69 0.18 1.87 0.61
C ILE A 69 1.12 2.15 1.79
N ALA A 70 1.48 1.13 2.58
CA ALA A 70 2.45 1.29 3.67
C ALA A 70 3.80 1.75 3.16
N LEU A 71 4.34 1.12 2.11
CA LEU A 71 5.61 1.50 1.50
C LEU A 71 5.54 2.91 0.90
N SER A 72 4.44 3.25 0.21
CA SER A 72 4.25 4.55 -0.42
C SER A 72 4.21 5.69 0.60
N THR A 73 3.43 5.54 1.67
CA THR A 73 3.32 6.54 2.74
C THR A 73 4.65 6.70 3.47
N ARG A 74 5.34 5.61 3.80
CA ARG A 74 6.66 5.68 4.46
C ARG A 74 7.71 6.36 3.58
N ALA A 75 7.77 6.02 2.30
CA ALA A 75 8.68 6.66 1.36
C ALA A 75 8.42 8.17 1.25
N TRP A 76 7.16 8.55 1.05
CA TRP A 76 6.79 9.95 0.87
C TRP A 76 7.02 10.81 2.11
N THR A 77 6.68 10.28 3.29
CA THR A 77 6.95 10.94 4.59
C THR A 77 8.45 11.02 4.92
N SER A 78 9.27 10.16 4.31
CA SER A 78 10.74 10.18 4.39
C SER A 78 11.40 11.08 3.32
N GLY A 79 10.62 11.88 2.59
CA GLY A 79 11.15 12.85 1.62
C GLY A 79 11.34 12.32 0.20
N TRP A 80 10.99 11.05 -0.07
CA TRP A 80 11.07 10.50 -1.43
C TRP A 80 9.88 10.92 -2.28
N ASP A 81 10.16 11.26 -3.54
CA ASP A 81 9.13 11.51 -4.55
C ASP A 81 9.01 10.28 -5.47
N ILE A 82 7.77 9.91 -5.79
CA ILE A 82 7.46 8.67 -6.51
C ILE A 82 7.04 9.05 -7.94
N TYR A 83 7.68 8.42 -8.93
CA TYR A 83 7.43 8.72 -10.35
C TYR A 83 7.13 7.46 -11.15
N ALA A 84 6.15 7.55 -12.04
CA ALA A 84 5.96 6.61 -13.13
C ALA A 84 6.93 6.92 -14.28
N PRO A 85 7.50 5.89 -14.93
CA PRO A 85 8.33 6.09 -16.12
C PRO A 85 7.50 6.64 -17.28
N ARG A 86 8.16 7.36 -18.19
CA ARG A 86 7.54 7.95 -19.39
C ARG A 86 6.90 6.91 -20.31
N LYS A 87 7.57 5.76 -20.39
CA LYS A 87 7.23 4.63 -21.23
C LYS A 87 7.12 3.39 -20.36
N ASN A 88 6.10 2.60 -20.63
CA ASN A 88 5.89 1.32 -20.00
C ASN A 88 6.76 0.29 -20.72
N LEU A 89 7.90 -0.04 -20.12
CA LEU A 89 8.88 -0.96 -20.69
C LEU A 89 8.63 -2.41 -20.24
N PHE A 90 7.92 -2.59 -19.14
CA PHE A 90 7.71 -3.90 -18.50
C PHE A 90 6.21 -4.13 -18.30
N ALA A 91 5.78 -5.37 -18.42
CA ALA A 91 4.42 -5.77 -18.10
C ALA A 91 4.44 -6.89 -17.07
N HIS A 92 3.60 -6.77 -16.05
CA HIS A 92 3.37 -7.84 -15.09
C HIS A 92 2.18 -8.69 -15.56
N GLN A 93 2.41 -9.97 -15.81
CA GLN A 93 1.33 -10.89 -16.16
C GLN A 93 0.61 -11.36 -14.89
N TYR A 94 -0.51 -10.72 -14.55
CA TYR A 94 -1.42 -11.24 -13.55
C TYR A 94 -2.11 -12.51 -14.11
N ARG A 95 -1.67 -13.69 -13.65
CA ARG A 95 -2.31 -14.95 -14.04
C ARG A 95 -3.61 -15.14 -13.25
N PRO A 96 -4.74 -15.45 -13.91
CA PRO A 96 -5.97 -15.85 -13.23
C PRO A 96 -5.70 -17.04 -12.30
N GLY A 97 -6.36 -17.11 -11.14
CA GLY A 97 -6.17 -18.20 -10.17
C GLY A 97 -6.31 -19.61 -10.77
N ARG A 98 -7.19 -19.77 -11.77
CA ARG A 98 -7.38 -21.00 -12.55
C ARG A 98 -6.18 -21.44 -13.41
N MET A 99 -5.23 -20.54 -13.69
CA MET A 99 -3.99 -20.81 -14.45
C MET A 99 -2.73 -20.50 -13.63
N GLY A 100 -2.89 -20.27 -12.32
CA GLY A 100 -1.81 -19.82 -11.44
C GLY A 100 -1.01 -20.98 -10.87
N LEU A 101 0.32 -20.85 -10.89
CA LEU A 101 1.19 -21.59 -9.99
C LEU A 101 0.79 -21.28 -8.52
N PRO A 102 1.09 -22.18 -7.57
CA PRO A 102 0.81 -21.95 -6.17
C PRO A 102 1.36 -20.59 -5.71
N LYS A 103 0.49 -19.77 -5.12
CA LYS A 103 0.88 -18.51 -4.48
C LYS A 103 1.23 -18.79 -3.02
N PHE A 104 2.08 -17.95 -2.40
CA PHE A 104 2.45 -18.18 -1.01
C PHE A 104 1.21 -18.23 -0.10
N TRP A 105 0.25 -17.33 -0.34
CA TRP A 105 -1.02 -17.32 0.38
C TRP A 105 -1.88 -18.55 0.08
N GLY A 106 -1.69 -19.26 -1.03
CA GLY A 106 -2.43 -20.48 -1.34
C GLY A 106 -2.20 -21.59 -0.29
N SER A 107 -0.95 -21.82 0.09
CA SER A 107 -0.63 -22.80 1.14
C SER A 107 -1.03 -22.29 2.53
N VAL A 108 -0.78 -21.01 2.82
CA VAL A 108 -1.14 -20.42 4.11
C VAL A 108 -2.66 -20.39 4.31
N ASN A 109 -3.45 -20.09 3.27
CA ASN A 109 -4.91 -20.07 3.36
C ASN A 109 -5.52 -21.48 3.43
N ARG A 110 -4.86 -22.51 2.87
CA ARG A 110 -5.31 -23.90 3.07
C ARG A 110 -5.13 -24.37 4.52
N LEU A 111 -4.08 -23.91 5.20
CA LEU A 111 -3.76 -24.32 6.56
C LEU A 111 -4.40 -23.42 7.62
N TYR A 112 -4.52 -22.12 7.34
CA TYR A 112 -4.89 -21.07 8.31
C TYR A 112 -6.00 -20.14 7.81
N GLY A 113 -6.51 -20.37 6.59
CA GLY A 113 -7.59 -19.57 6.03
C GLY A 113 -8.95 -19.95 6.59
N HIS A 114 -9.94 -19.10 6.31
CA HIS A 114 -11.34 -19.46 6.54
C HIS A 114 -11.78 -20.59 5.59
N VAL A 115 -12.84 -21.30 5.97
CA VAL A 115 -13.44 -22.44 5.26
C VAL A 115 -13.77 -22.16 3.76
N ASN A 116 -13.71 -20.88 3.33
CA ASN A 116 -14.12 -20.42 2.00
C ASN A 116 -12.99 -19.94 1.06
N GLY A 117 -11.70 -20.12 1.38
CA GLY A 117 -10.61 -20.07 0.38
C GLY A 117 -10.24 -18.71 -0.23
N ILE A 118 -10.31 -17.62 0.53
CA ILE A 118 -10.09 -16.23 0.03
C ILE A 118 -8.70 -15.68 0.47
N ASN A 119 -8.22 -14.63 -0.19
CA ASN A 119 -6.82 -14.15 -0.21
C ASN A 119 -6.22 -13.57 1.09
N ASN A 120 -6.91 -13.54 2.24
CA ASN A 120 -6.27 -13.35 3.55
C ASN A 120 -6.68 -14.45 4.53
N ASN A 121 -5.84 -14.69 5.54
CA ASN A 121 -6.05 -15.73 6.57
C ASN A 121 -6.06 -15.14 7.99
N ASN A 122 -6.37 -15.99 8.97
CA ASN A 122 -6.46 -15.57 10.38
C ASN A 122 -5.16 -14.99 10.94
N LEU A 123 -4.00 -15.29 10.35
CA LEU A 123 -2.70 -14.76 10.78
C LEU A 123 -2.50 -13.30 10.34
N GLN A 124 -3.05 -12.93 9.18
CA GLN A 124 -2.93 -11.57 8.64
C GLN A 124 -3.83 -10.56 9.35
N GLY A 125 -4.92 -11.03 9.96
CA GLY A 125 -5.94 -10.16 10.55
C GLY A 125 -5.42 -9.24 11.66
N GLN A 126 -4.29 -9.58 12.31
CA GLN A 126 -3.61 -8.76 13.31
C GLN A 126 -2.57 -7.83 12.67
N VAL A 127 -1.83 -8.33 11.68
CA VAL A 127 -0.78 -7.57 10.98
C VAL A 127 -1.37 -6.41 10.18
N ILE A 128 -2.57 -6.58 9.62
CA ILE A 128 -3.23 -5.51 8.87
C ILE A 128 -3.53 -4.27 9.72
N ASP A 129 -3.70 -4.44 11.03
CA ASP A 129 -3.89 -3.31 11.95
C ASP A 129 -2.63 -2.45 12.07
N ARG A 130 -1.45 -3.00 11.76
CA ARG A 130 -0.21 -2.22 11.66
C ARG A 130 -0.26 -1.25 10.48
N VAL A 131 -0.70 -1.72 9.31
CA VAL A 131 -0.90 -0.87 8.13
C VAL A 131 -1.99 0.16 8.42
N LYS A 132 -3.11 -0.28 9.00
CA LYS A 132 -4.21 0.63 9.34
C LYS A 132 -3.80 1.69 10.36
N HIS A 133 -2.99 1.32 11.36
CA HIS A 133 -2.42 2.26 12.32
C HIS A 133 -1.54 3.30 11.60
N LEU A 134 -0.64 2.83 10.73
CA LEU A 134 0.22 3.69 9.92
C LEU A 134 -0.61 4.68 9.09
N ILE A 135 -1.69 4.25 8.45
CA ILE A 135 -2.52 5.11 7.60
C ILE A 135 -3.53 5.97 8.39
N GLY A 136 -3.69 5.75 9.70
CA GLY A 136 -4.56 6.57 10.56
C GLY A 136 -6.03 6.13 10.58
N TYR A 137 -6.31 4.84 10.46
CA TYR A 137 -7.66 4.29 10.59
C TYR A 137 -8.17 4.44 12.04
N ALA A 138 -9.41 4.92 12.18
CA ALA A 138 -10.01 5.20 13.49
C ALA A 138 -10.21 3.95 14.36
N GLU A 139 -10.33 2.76 13.77
CA GLU A 139 -10.41 1.49 14.49
C GLU A 139 -9.05 0.90 14.88
N SER A 140 -7.95 1.48 14.43
CA SER A 140 -6.58 0.99 14.64
C SER A 140 -5.69 2.03 15.32
N THR A 141 -6.26 2.77 16.28
CA THR A 141 -5.46 3.65 17.15
C THR A 141 -4.56 2.82 18.05
N LYS A 142 -3.52 3.46 18.60
CA LYS A 142 -2.60 2.82 19.53
C LYS A 142 -3.34 2.18 20.70
N GLU A 143 -4.26 2.93 21.30
CA GLU A 143 -5.05 2.53 22.47
C GLU A 143 -5.87 1.27 22.16
N LYS A 144 -6.61 1.27 21.03
CA LYS A 144 -7.43 0.12 20.60
C LYS A 144 -6.61 -1.11 20.24
N ILE A 145 -5.38 -0.92 19.78
CA ILE A 145 -4.46 -2.03 19.50
C ILE A 145 -3.94 -2.63 20.81
N GLU A 146 -3.57 -1.78 21.77
CA GLU A 146 -3.09 -2.20 23.09
C GLU A 146 -4.19 -2.89 23.91
N GLU A 147 -5.43 -2.37 23.90
CA GLU A 147 -6.60 -2.99 24.54
C GLU A 147 -6.88 -4.41 24.04
N ARG A 148 -6.61 -4.69 22.76
CA ARG A 148 -6.76 -6.02 22.17
C ARG A 148 -5.57 -6.95 22.43
N GLY A 149 -4.57 -6.51 23.21
CA GLY A 149 -3.35 -7.26 23.48
C GLY A 149 -2.42 -7.40 22.27
N LEU A 150 -2.58 -6.54 21.25
CA LEU A 150 -1.84 -6.61 19.99
C LEU A 150 -0.64 -5.63 19.94
N GLY A 151 -0.18 -5.12 21.07
CA GLY A 151 0.91 -4.11 21.13
C GLY A 151 2.22 -4.53 20.41
N PHE A 152 2.42 -5.82 20.15
CA PHE A 152 3.56 -6.29 19.35
C PHE A 152 3.58 -5.70 17.93
N ILE A 153 2.42 -5.36 17.34
CA ILE A 153 2.35 -4.74 16.02
C ILE A 153 2.76 -3.26 16.03
N LEU A 154 2.99 -2.67 17.21
CA LEU A 154 3.46 -1.29 17.39
C LEU A 154 4.96 -1.22 17.70
N LYS A 155 5.70 -2.33 17.57
CA LYS A 155 7.15 -2.33 17.77
C LYS A 155 7.88 -1.55 16.69
N ASN A 156 8.95 -0.89 17.12
CA ASN A 156 9.93 -0.17 16.29
C ASN A 156 9.30 0.80 15.28
N GLN A 157 8.27 1.53 15.69
CA GLN A 157 7.59 2.53 14.85
C GLN A 157 8.48 3.74 14.54
N ASP A 158 9.52 3.98 15.33
CA ASP A 158 10.58 4.93 15.06
C ASP A 158 11.42 4.58 13.82
N ILE A 159 11.50 3.30 13.44
CA ILE A 159 12.25 2.81 12.26
C ILE A 159 11.29 2.49 11.10
N TYR A 160 10.15 1.87 11.42
CA TYR A 160 9.23 1.30 10.44
C TYR A 160 7.91 2.06 10.32
N GLY A 161 7.76 3.19 11.01
CA GLY A 161 6.65 4.11 10.88
C GLY A 161 6.92 5.18 9.81
N HIS A 162 6.34 6.36 10.01
CA HIS A 162 6.52 7.51 9.11
C HIS A 162 7.91 8.12 9.21
N GLY A 163 8.38 8.69 8.09
CA GLY A 163 9.52 9.59 8.10
C GLY A 163 9.19 10.96 8.69
N THR A 164 10.22 11.81 8.79
CA THR A 164 10.14 13.12 9.46
C THR A 164 10.07 14.30 8.49
N GLU A 165 10.24 14.08 7.19
CA GLU A 165 10.31 15.15 6.19
C GLU A 165 8.92 15.70 5.84
N ARG A 166 7.89 14.85 5.85
CA ARG A 166 6.50 15.21 5.54
C ARG A 166 5.53 14.44 6.43
N THR A 167 4.36 15.00 6.72
CA THR A 167 3.39 14.37 7.62
C THR A 167 2.43 13.43 6.88
N LEU A 168 1.84 12.48 7.61
CA LEU A 168 0.75 11.65 7.09
C LEU A 168 -0.43 12.49 6.60
N GLU A 169 -0.80 13.55 7.34
CA GLU A 169 -1.90 14.44 6.95
C GLU A 169 -1.64 15.07 5.58
N GLN A 170 -0.41 15.55 5.35
CA GLN A 170 -0.03 16.09 4.04
C GLN A 170 -0.13 15.01 2.93
N TYR A 171 0.26 13.77 3.21
CA TYR A 171 0.11 12.66 2.26
C TYR A 171 -1.38 12.38 1.94
N LEU A 172 -2.23 12.31 2.96
CA LEU A 172 -3.67 12.07 2.79
C LEU A 172 -4.36 13.21 2.03
N THR A 173 -4.03 14.46 2.33
CA THR A 173 -4.51 15.62 1.59
C THR A 173 -4.01 15.61 0.14
N TRP A 174 -2.73 15.34 -0.07
CA TRP A 174 -2.11 15.30 -1.40
C TRP A 174 -2.74 14.21 -2.29
N THR A 175 -2.99 13.04 -1.73
CA THR A 175 -3.62 11.92 -2.44
C THR A 175 -5.15 12.03 -2.52
N GLY A 176 -5.78 12.83 -1.67
CA GLY A 176 -7.23 12.89 -1.53
C GLY A 176 -7.83 11.63 -0.88
N ILE A 177 -7.03 10.87 -0.13
CA ILE A 177 -7.51 9.70 0.63
C ILE A 177 -8.20 10.19 1.90
N ASP A 178 -9.49 9.86 2.02
CA ASP A 178 -10.29 10.11 3.22
C ASP A 178 -10.48 8.81 3.98
N VAL A 179 -9.57 8.57 4.93
CA VAL A 179 -9.55 7.37 5.77
C VAL A 179 -10.77 7.32 6.69
N LYS A 180 -11.24 8.47 7.18
CA LYS A 180 -12.38 8.57 8.10
C LYS A 180 -13.67 8.08 7.46
N ASN A 181 -13.92 8.50 6.22
CA ASN A 181 -15.11 8.11 5.47
C ASN A 181 -14.88 6.92 4.54
N LYS A 182 -13.69 6.30 4.58
CA LYS A 182 -13.28 5.18 3.72
C LYS A 182 -13.48 5.48 2.24
N ARG A 183 -13.05 6.67 1.80
CA ARG A 183 -13.14 7.11 0.41
C ARG A 183 -11.76 7.32 -0.16
N CYS A 184 -11.49 6.61 -1.24
CA CYS A 184 -10.46 6.97 -2.19
C CYS A 184 -11.07 6.84 -3.58
N ASN A 185 -10.66 7.72 -4.50
CA ASN A 185 -11.14 7.75 -5.87
C ASN A 185 -9.98 8.08 -6.81
N ASN A 186 -10.32 8.57 -8.00
CA ASN A 186 -9.37 9.08 -8.97
C ASN A 186 -8.59 10.30 -8.45
N ILE A 187 -7.26 10.16 -8.40
CA ILE A 187 -6.33 11.23 -8.03
C ILE A 187 -6.07 12.07 -9.28
N GLN A 188 -6.77 13.20 -9.37
CA GLN A 188 -6.87 14.00 -10.61
C GLN A 188 -5.51 14.49 -11.11
N TRP A 189 -4.69 15.09 -10.25
CA TRP A 189 -3.36 15.58 -10.62
C TRP A 189 -2.46 14.46 -11.16
N CYS A 190 -2.61 13.24 -10.65
CA CYS A 190 -1.84 12.08 -11.08
C CYS A 190 -2.27 11.59 -12.47
N ASN A 191 -3.57 11.70 -12.81
CA ASN A 191 -4.09 11.28 -14.11
C ASN A 191 -3.99 12.37 -15.19
N GLN A 192 -3.90 13.63 -14.80
CA GLN A 192 -3.72 14.74 -15.72
C GLN A 192 -2.28 14.78 -16.25
N ALA A 193 -2.11 15.38 -17.42
CA ALA A 193 -0.82 15.61 -18.06
C ALA A 193 -0.23 16.99 -17.69
N SER A 194 -0.63 17.54 -16.54
CA SER A 194 -0.15 18.83 -16.06
C SER A 194 1.27 18.70 -15.50
N VAL A 195 2.11 19.62 -15.94
CA VAL A 195 3.49 19.83 -15.48
C VAL A 195 3.40 20.43 -14.08
N VAL A 196 4.01 19.77 -13.10
CA VAL A 196 4.38 20.43 -11.83
C VAL A 196 5.76 21.01 -12.03
#